data_AF-A0A522ACR0-F1
#
_entry.id   AF-A0A522ACR0-F1
#
_cell.length_a   1.000
_cell.length_b   1.000
_cell.length_c   1.000
_cell.angle_alpha   90.00
_cell.angle_beta   90.00
_cell.angle_gamma   90.00
#
_symmetry.space_group_name_H-M   'P 1'
#
loop_
_entity.id
_entity.type
_entity.pdbx_description
1 polymer ?
#
loop_
_entity_poly.entity_id
_entity_poly.type
_entity_poly.pdbx_seq_one_letter_code
_entity_poly.pdbx_strand_id
1 'polypeptide(L)'
;MKTNFQNRIAIGQTPFSRVRSVSQVLLTFRSGDPKKTFVEIRKEALQWLAKRAGRRLPDHAWDGESFDMLEVGAQPVSAVALESPVYWCCRVSDADKEVPQRSWTTECGVLEDTKAPLNNPSHLA
;
A
#
# COMPACT_ATOMS: atom_id res chain seq x y z
N MET A 1 27.21 -13.69 56.80
CA MET A 1 25.82 -13.89 56.32
C MET A 1 25.80 -13.47 54.87
N LYS A 2 25.55 -14.40 53.94
CA LYS A 2 25.77 -14.22 52.49
C LYS A 2 24.64 -13.39 51.88
N THR A 3 25.01 -12.35 51.16
CA THR A 3 24.16 -11.47 50.37
C THR A 3 23.47 -12.27 49.26
N ASN A 4 22.13 -12.21 49.18
CA ASN A 4 21.37 -12.76 48.05
C ASN A 4 20.61 -11.63 47.35
N PHE A 5 21.27 -11.02 46.37
CA PHE A 5 20.62 -10.24 45.33
C PHE A 5 20.08 -11.22 44.28
N GLN A 6 18.79 -11.54 44.35
CA GLN A 6 18.08 -12.21 43.27
C GLN A 6 17.13 -11.21 42.63
N ASN A 7 17.73 -10.33 41.83
CA ASN A 7 17.03 -9.48 40.88
C ASN A 7 17.17 -10.15 39.51
N ARG A 8 16.11 -10.77 39.00
CA ARG A 8 15.95 -11.09 37.58
C ARG A 8 14.50 -10.82 37.19
N ILE A 9 14.22 -9.55 36.94
CA ILE A 9 13.15 -9.16 36.03
C ILE A 9 13.54 -9.73 34.66
N ALA A 10 12.78 -10.70 34.15
CA ALA A 10 12.88 -11.11 32.76
C ALA A 10 12.34 -9.96 31.90
N ILE A 11 13.23 -9.01 31.58
CA ILE A 11 12.99 -7.97 30.59
C ILE A 11 13.16 -8.61 29.21
N GLY A 12 12.13 -8.49 28.36
CA GLY A 12 12.33 -8.43 26.91
C GLY A 12 12.20 -9.74 26.15
N GLN A 13 10.97 -10.10 25.82
CA GLN A 13 10.65 -10.49 24.44
C GLN A 13 9.47 -9.62 24.02
N THR A 14 9.74 -8.38 23.60
CA THR A 14 8.75 -7.60 22.86
C THR A 14 8.29 -8.48 21.71
N PRO A 15 6.99 -8.77 21.56
CA PRO A 15 6.53 -9.64 20.49
C PRO A 15 7.03 -9.03 19.19
N PHE A 16 7.78 -9.80 18.39
CA PHE A 16 8.13 -9.43 17.04
C PHE A 16 6.87 -8.84 16.39
N SER A 17 6.94 -7.59 15.94
CA SER A 17 5.91 -7.01 15.08
C SER A 17 5.84 -7.91 13.83
N ARG A 18 4.94 -8.89 13.87
CA ARG A 18 4.73 -9.81 12.76
C ARG A 18 3.83 -9.07 11.78
N VAL A 19 4.43 -8.37 10.84
CA VAL A 19 3.73 -7.95 9.63
C VAL A 19 3.22 -9.23 8.96
N ARG A 20 1.91 -9.29 8.70
CA ARG A 20 1.25 -10.45 8.08
C ARG A 20 0.27 -9.97 7.03
N SER A 21 0.32 -10.58 5.85
CA SER A 21 -0.71 -10.40 4.83
C SER A 21 -2.00 -11.04 5.32
N VAL A 22 -3.08 -10.25 5.37
CA VAL A 22 -4.41 -10.72 5.80
C VAL A 22 -5.34 -10.95 4.62
N SER A 23 -5.20 -10.16 3.55
CA SER A 23 -5.98 -10.28 2.32
C SER A 23 -5.15 -9.84 1.12
N GLN A 24 -5.31 -10.52 0.01
CA GLN A 24 -4.74 -10.15 -1.28
C GLN A 24 -5.74 -10.50 -2.38
N VAL A 25 -5.95 -9.57 -3.30
CA VAL A 25 -6.83 -9.73 -4.45
C VAL A 25 -6.09 -9.26 -5.69
N LEU A 26 -6.17 -10.05 -6.77
CA LEU A 26 -5.69 -9.68 -8.10
C LEU A 26 -6.88 -9.67 -9.05
N LEU A 27 -7.04 -8.57 -9.78
CA LEU A 27 -8.14 -8.37 -10.71
C LEU A 27 -7.59 -8.02 -12.10
N THR A 28 -8.25 -8.53 -13.14
CA THR A 28 -7.97 -8.17 -14.53
C THR A 28 -9.24 -7.59 -15.13
N PHE A 29 -9.14 -6.37 -15.66
CA PHE A 29 -10.25 -5.67 -16.29
C PHE A 29 -10.12 -5.80 -17.80
N ARG A 30 -11.18 -6.28 -18.46
CA ARG A 30 -11.29 -6.21 -19.92
C ARG A 30 -11.80 -4.82 -20.27
N SER A 31 -11.07 -4.10 -21.12
CA SER A 31 -11.44 -2.76 -21.56
C SER A 31 -11.23 -2.57 -23.05
N GLY A 32 -12.13 -1.82 -23.68
CA GLY A 32 -11.93 -1.30 -25.05
C GLY A 32 -11.00 -0.08 -25.09
N ASP A 33 -10.71 0.53 -23.94
CA ASP A 33 -9.79 1.65 -23.78
C ASP A 33 -8.98 1.46 -22.48
N PRO A 34 -7.86 0.72 -22.53
CA PRO A 34 -7.02 0.42 -21.37
C PRO A 34 -6.54 1.67 -20.63
N LYS A 35 -6.21 2.74 -21.36
CA LYS A 35 -5.73 4.01 -20.79
C LYS A 35 -6.80 4.67 -19.96
N LYS A 36 -8.02 4.80 -20.51
CA LYS A 36 -9.15 5.37 -19.76
C LYS A 36 -9.48 4.53 -18.53
N THR A 37 -9.53 3.21 -18.67
CA THR A 37 -9.81 2.30 -17.55
C THR A 37 -8.73 2.37 -16.47
N PHE A 38 -7.46 2.48 -16.84
CA PHE A 38 -6.36 2.69 -15.88
C PHE A 38 -6.59 3.97 -15.06
N VAL A 39 -6.92 5.09 -15.72
CA VAL A 39 -7.19 6.38 -15.06
C VAL A 39 -8.39 6.29 -14.12
N GLU A 40 -9.46 5.60 -14.52
CA GLU A 40 -10.66 5.41 -13.70
C GLU A 40 -10.37 4.56 -12.45
N ILE A 41 -9.65 3.44 -12.59
CA ILE A 41 -9.26 2.59 -11.45
C ILE A 41 -8.37 3.37 -10.48
N ARG A 42 -7.37 4.10 -10.99
CA ARG A 42 -6.50 4.95 -10.19
C ARG A 42 -7.31 6.02 -9.43
N LYS A 43 -8.29 6.64 -10.08
CA LYS A 43 -9.17 7.63 -9.45
C LYS A 43 -9.98 7.03 -8.30
N GLU A 44 -10.51 5.82 -8.46
CA GLU A 44 -11.20 5.11 -7.37
C GLU A 44 -10.26 4.82 -6.18
N ALA A 45 -9.03 4.38 -6.46
CA ALA A 45 -8.01 4.18 -5.44
C ALA A 45 -7.68 5.48 -4.69
N LEU A 46 -7.52 6.61 -5.40
CA LEU A 46 -7.27 7.93 -4.81
C LEU A 46 -8.45 8.44 -3.97
N GLN A 47 -9.70 8.24 -4.42
CA GLN A 47 -10.88 8.61 -3.62
C GLN A 47 -10.96 7.81 -2.33
N TRP A 48 -10.63 6.52 -2.38
CA TRP A 48 -10.53 5.68 -1.19
C TRP A 48 -9.38 6.13 -0.28
N LEU A 49 -8.22 6.45 -0.85
CA LEU A 49 -7.03 6.89 -0.13
C LEU A 49 -7.27 8.24 0.58
N ALA A 50 -7.93 9.18 -0.07
CA ALA A 50 -8.29 10.49 0.50
C ALA A 50 -9.16 10.37 1.77
N LYS A 51 -10.01 9.33 1.85
CA LYS A 51 -10.82 9.04 3.05
C LYS A 51 -9.98 8.49 4.21
N ARG A 52 -8.75 8.01 3.95
CA ARG A 52 -7.87 7.36 4.94
C ARG A 52 -6.64 8.18 5.32
N ALA A 53 -6.16 9.07 4.46
CA ALA A 53 -4.92 9.81 4.65
C ALA A 53 -4.91 10.71 5.92
N GLY A 54 -6.06 11.01 6.51
CA GLY A 54 -6.19 11.90 7.68
C GLY A 54 -5.99 13.38 7.38
N ARG A 55 -5.47 13.70 6.19
CA ARG A 55 -5.31 15.03 5.61
C ARG A 55 -5.73 15.00 4.13
N ARG A 56 -5.87 16.18 3.53
CA ARG A 56 -6.08 16.32 2.09
C ARG A 56 -4.86 15.77 1.34
N LEU A 57 -5.09 15.00 0.28
CA LEU A 57 -4.02 14.58 -0.63
C LEU A 57 -3.43 15.81 -1.36
N PRO A 58 -2.14 15.82 -1.70
CA PRO A 58 -1.55 16.85 -2.54
C PRO A 58 -2.30 17.00 -3.86
N ASP A 59 -2.35 18.21 -4.43
CA ASP A 59 -3.14 18.44 -5.65
C ASP A 59 -2.66 17.59 -6.83
N HIS A 60 -1.34 17.45 -6.99
CA HIS A 60 -0.72 16.60 -8.03
C HIS A 60 -1.00 15.09 -7.87
N ALA A 61 -1.45 14.64 -6.69
CA ALA A 61 -1.87 13.24 -6.51
C ALA A 61 -3.06 12.89 -7.41
N TRP A 62 -3.93 13.85 -7.70
CA TRP A 62 -5.12 13.64 -8.54
C TRP A 62 -4.79 13.51 -10.03
N ASP A 63 -3.64 14.04 -10.45
CA ASP A 63 -3.06 13.80 -11.77
C ASP A 63 -2.36 12.43 -11.85
N GLY A 64 -2.23 11.77 -10.70
CA GLY A 64 -1.62 10.45 -10.51
C GLY A 64 -0.11 10.47 -10.55
N GLU A 65 0.48 11.60 -10.15
CA GLU A 65 1.91 11.73 -9.93
C GLU A 65 2.34 10.96 -8.67
N SER A 66 3.66 10.77 -8.54
CA SER A 66 4.25 10.22 -7.31
C SER A 66 4.19 11.26 -6.19
N PHE A 67 3.96 10.83 -4.96
CA PHE A 67 3.94 11.72 -3.80
C PHE A 67 4.19 10.97 -2.50
N ASP A 68 4.59 11.70 -1.46
CA ASP A 68 4.73 11.21 -0.09
C ASP A 68 4.03 12.16 0.89
N MET A 69 3.35 11.60 1.88
CA MET A 69 2.76 12.33 3.00
C MET A 69 3.29 11.72 4.29
N LEU A 70 4.25 12.41 4.91
CA LEU A 70 4.91 12.00 6.16
C LEU A 70 4.70 13.02 7.29
N GLU A 71 3.82 14.00 7.06
CA GLU A 71 3.55 15.09 7.99
C GLU A 71 2.84 14.62 9.26
N VAL A 72 3.12 15.32 10.37
CA VAL A 72 2.49 15.04 11.66
C VAL A 72 0.97 15.22 11.56
N GLY A 73 0.23 14.19 11.98
CA GLY A 73 -1.23 14.18 11.95
C GLY A 73 -1.85 13.70 10.63
N ALA A 74 -1.03 13.37 9.62
CA ALA A 74 -1.45 12.52 8.51
C ALA A 74 -1.17 11.05 8.84
N GLN A 75 -1.88 10.13 8.18
CA GLN A 75 -1.40 8.76 8.06
C GLN A 75 -0.25 8.74 7.03
N PRO A 76 0.80 7.93 7.24
CA PRO A 76 1.82 7.74 6.22
C PRO A 76 1.20 7.23 4.93
N VAL A 77 1.34 8.00 3.86
CA VAL A 77 0.86 7.67 2.51
C VAL A 77 1.99 7.92 1.53
N SER A 78 2.17 6.98 0.60
CA SER A 78 3.11 7.12 -0.51
C SER A 78 2.45 6.61 -1.78
N ALA A 79 2.72 7.26 -2.91
CA ALA A 79 2.38 6.76 -4.23
C ALA A 79 3.53 6.92 -5.20
N VAL A 80 3.66 5.97 -6.12
CA VAL A 80 4.69 5.96 -7.17
C VAL A 80 4.01 5.73 -8.51
N ALA A 81 4.40 6.55 -9.49
CA ALA A 81 4.03 6.43 -10.89
C ALA A 81 5.27 6.04 -11.71
N LEU A 82 5.09 5.10 -12.64
CA LEU A 82 6.05 4.74 -13.67
C LEU A 82 5.41 4.96 -15.04
N GLU A 83 6.18 5.49 -15.99
CA GLU A 83 5.71 5.73 -17.35
C GLU A 83 5.88 4.52 -18.27
N SER A 84 6.91 3.70 -18.02
CA SER A 84 7.22 2.52 -18.82
C SER A 84 7.77 1.38 -17.95
N PRO A 85 6.95 0.38 -17.59
CA PRO A 85 5.53 0.23 -17.95
C PRO A 85 4.65 1.30 -17.30
N VAL A 86 3.48 1.57 -17.88
CA VAL A 86 2.48 2.47 -17.27
C VAL A 86 1.92 1.77 -16.03
N TYR A 87 2.41 2.20 -14.87
CA TYR A 87 2.11 1.60 -13.58
C TYR A 87 1.93 2.70 -12.54
N TRP A 88 0.97 2.51 -11.65
CA TRP A 88 0.78 3.38 -10.51
C TRP A 88 0.48 2.53 -9.28
N CYS A 89 1.12 2.84 -8.16
CA CYS A 89 0.82 2.20 -6.90
C CYS A 89 0.75 3.20 -5.75
N CYS A 90 0.02 2.83 -4.71
CA CYS A 90 0.00 3.56 -3.46
C CYS A 90 0.02 2.63 -2.27
N ARG A 91 0.48 3.17 -1.15
CA ARG A 91 0.44 2.57 0.17
C ARG A 91 -0.14 3.56 1.17
N VAL A 92 -0.94 3.06 2.11
CA VAL A 92 -1.31 3.77 3.34
C VAL A 92 -1.08 2.88 4.54
N SER A 93 -0.60 3.47 5.64
CA SER A 93 -0.50 2.82 6.94
C SER A 93 -1.43 3.49 7.93
N ASP A 94 -2.59 2.91 8.23
CA ASP A 94 -3.55 3.43 9.21
C ASP A 94 -3.49 2.72 10.56
N ALA A 95 -3.58 3.48 11.65
CA ALA A 95 -3.69 2.91 12.99
C ALA A 95 -5.03 2.16 13.17
N ASP A 96 -4.98 1.02 13.84
CA ASP A 96 -6.18 0.29 14.23
C ASP A 96 -6.98 1.09 15.27
N LYS A 97 -8.31 1.14 15.10
CA LYS A 97 -9.20 1.90 15.97
C LYS A 97 -9.48 1.22 17.31
N GLU A 98 -9.33 -0.10 17.38
CA GLU A 98 -9.75 -0.93 18.50
C GLU A 98 -8.56 -1.57 19.23
N VAL A 99 -7.43 -1.79 18.55
CA VAL A 99 -6.25 -2.47 19.11
C VAL A 99 -5.06 -1.52 19.16
N PRO A 100 -4.64 -1.09 20.37
CA PRO A 100 -3.49 -0.22 20.55
C PRO A 100 -2.22 -0.78 19.90
N GLN A 101 -1.43 0.11 19.28
CA GLN A 101 -0.14 -0.23 18.64
C GLN A 101 -0.25 -1.21 17.44
N ARG A 102 -1.45 -1.53 16.96
CA ARG A 102 -1.66 -2.22 15.69
C ARG A 102 -1.86 -1.19 14.58
N SER A 103 -1.28 -1.46 13.42
CA SER A 103 -1.52 -0.70 12.20
C SER A 103 -1.86 -1.64 11.06
N TRP A 104 -2.70 -1.17 10.14
CA TRP A 104 -2.99 -1.81 8.88
C TRP A 104 -2.21 -1.11 7.78
N THR A 105 -1.53 -1.91 6.95
CA THR A 105 -0.98 -1.40 5.69
C THR A 105 -1.85 -1.95 4.57
N THR A 106 -2.33 -1.06 3.71
CA THR A 106 -3.00 -1.43 2.47
C THR A 106 -2.20 -0.91 1.29
N GLU A 107 -1.98 -1.78 0.31
CA GLU A 107 -1.25 -1.48 -0.91
C GLU A 107 -2.20 -1.71 -2.11
N CYS A 108 -2.19 -0.77 -3.05
CA CYS A 108 -2.93 -0.89 -4.30
C CYS A 108 -1.96 -0.63 -5.45
N GLY A 109 -1.97 -1.51 -6.45
CA GLY A 109 -1.19 -1.36 -7.67
C GLY A 109 -2.10 -1.51 -8.88
N VAL A 110 -1.94 -0.62 -9.85
CA VAL A 110 -2.65 -0.62 -11.12
C VAL A 110 -1.60 -0.64 -12.22
N LEU A 111 -1.73 -1.59 -13.14
CA LEU A 111 -0.88 -1.73 -14.31
C LEU A 111 -1.76 -1.58 -15.54
N GLU A 112 -1.36 -0.74 -16.49
CA GLU A 112 -1.93 -0.78 -17.84
C GLU A 112 -1.32 -2.01 -18.54
N ASP A 113 -2.06 -3.11 -18.58
CA ASP A 113 -1.62 -4.31 -19.29
C ASP A 113 -1.80 -4.11 -20.80
N THR A 114 -0.75 -3.62 -21.45
CA THR A 114 -0.70 -3.46 -22.91
C THR A 114 -0.24 -4.73 -23.63
N LYS A 115 0.07 -5.82 -22.90
CA LYS A 115 0.44 -7.08 -23.55
C LYS A 115 -0.81 -7.72 -24.16
N ALA A 116 -0.69 -8.11 -25.43
CA ALA A 116 -1.63 -9.05 -26.05
C ALA A 116 -1.79 -10.28 -25.14
N PRO A 117 -3.00 -10.87 -25.05
CA PRO A 117 -3.31 -11.89 -24.05
C PRO A 117 -2.25 -12.99 -24.02
N LEU A 118 -1.92 -13.47 -22.82
CA LEU A 118 -0.90 -14.49 -22.49
C LEU A 118 -1.07 -15.85 -23.21
N ASN A 119 -1.98 -15.96 -24.18
CA ASN A 119 -2.26 -17.16 -24.98
C ASN A 119 -1.38 -17.27 -26.25
N ASN A 120 -0.24 -16.59 -26.34
CA ASN A 120 0.70 -16.82 -27.44
C ASN A 120 1.85 -17.74 -27.00
N PRO A 121 1.86 -19.03 -27.37
CA PRO A 121 2.85 -20.02 -26.91
C PRO A 121 4.26 -19.83 -27.51
N SER A 122 4.53 -18.75 -28.24
CA SER A 122 5.77 -18.53 -29.01
C SER A 122 7.00 -18.12 -28.18
N HIS A 123 6.95 -18.12 -26.84
CA HIS A 123 8.09 -17.76 -25.98
C HIS A 123 8.73 -18.95 -25.26
N LEU A 124 8.35 -20.18 -25.62
CA LEU A 124 9.09 -21.39 -25.25
C LEU A 124 9.73 -21.98 -26.51
N ALA A 125 10.81 -21.35 -26.97
CA ALA A 125 11.75 -21.90 -27.94
C ALA A 125 13.16 -21.41 -27.60
#